data_AF-A0A0G4K4E8-F1
#
_entry.id   AF-A0A0G4K4E8-F1
#
_cell.length_a   1.000
_cell.length_b   1.000
_cell.length_c   1.000
_cell.angle_alpha   90.00
_cell.angle_beta   90.00
_cell.angle_gamma   90.00
#
_symmetry.space_group_name_H-M   'P 1'
#
loop_
_entity.id
_entity.type
_entity.pdbx_description
1 polymer ?
#
loop_
_entity_poly.entity_id
_entity_poly.type
_entity_poly.pdbx_seq_one_letter_code
_entity_poly.pdbx_strand_id
1 'polypeptide(L)'
;MVSLIFVSHSYQLARTTAEYIKEVTNANNIKISFSGGAGDNHQEVGTDAVDVFNAIENVYSDDGVIIFCDLGSALISSELAISMLDEEKSSNVRITSAPFIEGGINAAIQASLGKNIDEVINESLESLTPKISYVKDKVDYTINNEVLDDIEFKDYVKGEYKILLENGFHARPVFMFINLIANSKSEVYISNKTKHKPPVSADSITKVTLLNIEYGDVMEIYAKGPDADQVLERFEYLVNGKFETKKKTVHQKNIDNNAIVVSDGHVSGKATYMYFGINVKKEYIKDTQAEKDKFNQSIENVKKDLLEQKTIIEEKNLQNNEYLIFETYISMLFDDYVLKEVYDLIDNKKYSAAYSYNKVMRNIFKSFDSLDDGYIKERKYDIEDILHQVLKYLLDIKINMPEEDDIILMVDNIYASIVTEIGQNIKGVISINGSAVSHAAILLKSLNIPYVIYDSAMQLKGKDIVIDTKNEEGKIIYLKK
;
A
#
# COMPACT_ATOMS: atom_id res chain seq x y z
N MET A 1 -17.94 29.25 -1.08
CA MET A 1 -16.90 28.19 -1.17
C MET A 1 -15.80 28.68 -2.09
N VAL A 2 -14.60 28.11 -1.99
CA VAL A 2 -13.48 28.44 -2.88
C VAL A 2 -13.88 28.18 -4.32
N SER A 3 -13.64 29.14 -5.21
CA SER A 3 -13.96 29.05 -6.64
C SER A 3 -12.71 28.81 -7.48
N LEU A 4 -12.86 28.20 -8.66
CA LEU A 4 -11.71 27.81 -9.50
C LEU A 4 -11.77 28.45 -10.88
N ILE A 5 -10.60 28.77 -11.43
CA ILE A 5 -10.44 29.29 -12.79
C ILE A 5 -9.31 28.57 -13.50
N PHE A 6 -9.56 28.15 -14.74
CA PHE A 6 -8.56 27.54 -15.62
C PHE A 6 -8.20 28.50 -16.75
N VAL A 7 -6.93 28.95 -16.77
CA VAL A 7 -6.41 29.88 -17.76
C VAL A 7 -5.46 29.14 -18.70
N SER A 8 -5.75 29.17 -19.99
CA SER A 8 -4.92 28.51 -21.00
C SER A 8 -4.73 29.38 -22.24
N HIS A 9 -3.63 29.15 -22.96
CA HIS A 9 -3.41 29.76 -24.27
C HIS A 9 -4.45 29.35 -25.32
N SER A 10 -5.16 28.25 -25.08
CA SER A 10 -6.19 27.71 -25.96
C SER A 10 -7.55 27.79 -25.27
N TYR A 11 -8.49 28.54 -25.87
CA TYR A 11 -9.87 28.63 -25.41
C TYR A 11 -10.53 27.25 -25.21
N GLN A 12 -10.34 26.34 -26.18
CA GLN A 12 -10.95 25.00 -26.12
C GLN A 12 -10.41 24.19 -24.93
N LEU A 13 -9.09 24.17 -24.74
CA LEU A 13 -8.45 23.52 -23.59
C LEU A 13 -8.96 24.05 -22.25
N ALA A 14 -8.98 25.37 -22.05
CA ALA A 14 -9.48 25.99 -20.82
C ALA A 14 -10.94 25.57 -20.53
N ARG A 15 -11.79 25.69 -21.57
CA ARG A 15 -13.21 25.36 -21.50
C ARG A 15 -13.43 23.88 -21.18
N THR A 16 -12.82 22.99 -21.95
CA THR A 16 -13.00 21.55 -21.79
C THR A 16 -12.48 21.07 -20.44
N THR A 17 -11.36 21.61 -19.94
CA THR A 17 -10.88 21.27 -18.59
C THR A 17 -11.89 21.67 -17.52
N ALA A 18 -12.43 22.89 -17.56
CA ALA A 18 -13.44 23.34 -16.61
C ALA A 18 -14.73 22.50 -16.67
N GLU A 19 -15.20 22.17 -17.88
CA GLU A 19 -16.38 21.30 -18.07
C GLU A 19 -16.13 19.87 -17.55
N TYR A 20 -14.97 19.29 -17.90
CA TYR A 20 -14.58 17.94 -17.47
C TYR A 20 -14.46 17.83 -15.95
N ILE A 21 -13.82 18.79 -15.29
CA ILE A 21 -13.67 18.78 -13.82
C ILE A 21 -15.03 18.86 -13.13
N LYS A 22 -15.95 19.70 -13.62
CA LYS A 22 -17.33 19.74 -13.11
C LYS A 22 -18.02 18.38 -13.21
N GLU A 23 -17.88 17.72 -14.37
CA GLU A 23 -18.52 16.42 -14.64
C GLU A 23 -17.95 15.30 -13.74
N VAL A 24 -16.62 15.17 -13.67
CA VAL A 24 -15.96 14.08 -12.94
C VAL A 24 -16.16 14.21 -11.43
N THR A 25 -16.13 15.42 -10.89
CA THR A 25 -16.25 15.65 -9.45
C THR A 25 -17.69 15.70 -8.97
N ASN A 26 -18.68 15.80 -9.88
CA ASN A 26 -20.08 16.10 -9.56
C ASN A 26 -20.25 17.34 -8.65
N ALA A 27 -19.29 18.25 -8.66
CA ALA A 27 -19.25 19.40 -7.78
C ALA A 27 -20.15 20.53 -8.33
N ASN A 28 -21.47 20.30 -8.29
CA ASN A 28 -22.47 21.24 -8.80
C ASN A 28 -22.61 22.51 -7.92
N ASN A 29 -22.01 22.50 -6.74
CA ASN A 29 -22.05 23.57 -5.74
C ASN A 29 -20.85 24.51 -5.78
N ILE A 30 -19.80 24.19 -6.54
CA ILE A 30 -18.63 25.08 -6.72
C ILE A 30 -18.73 25.87 -8.02
N LYS A 31 -18.29 27.13 -7.98
CA LYS A 31 -18.18 27.95 -9.18
C LYS A 31 -16.84 27.65 -9.85
N ILE A 32 -16.89 27.15 -11.07
CA ILE A 32 -15.70 26.97 -11.92
C ILE A 32 -15.90 27.75 -13.22
N SER A 33 -14.92 28.59 -13.55
CA SER A 33 -14.81 29.35 -14.80
C SER A 33 -13.52 29.04 -15.54
N PHE A 34 -13.34 29.64 -16.70
CA PHE A 34 -12.17 29.49 -17.54
C PHE A 34 -11.93 30.76 -18.37
N SER A 35 -10.70 30.94 -18.82
CA SER A 35 -10.32 31.96 -19.81
C SER A 35 -9.25 31.37 -20.72
N GLY A 36 -9.29 31.71 -22.01
CA GLY A 36 -8.21 31.30 -22.88
C GLY A 36 -8.36 31.72 -24.33
N GLY A 37 -7.28 31.61 -25.08
CA GLY A 37 -7.19 32.18 -26.43
C GLY A 37 -7.10 33.71 -26.39
N ALA A 38 -6.62 34.28 -27.49
CA ALA A 38 -6.48 35.71 -27.68
C ALA A 38 -7.26 36.19 -28.92
N GLY A 39 -7.35 37.53 -29.06
CA GLY A 39 -8.13 38.21 -30.08
C GLY A 39 -9.63 38.18 -29.80
N ASP A 40 -10.39 39.02 -30.52
CA ASP A 40 -11.82 39.27 -30.25
C ASP A 40 -12.71 38.01 -30.26
N ASN A 41 -12.25 36.92 -30.90
CA ASN A 41 -12.97 35.66 -31.03
C ASN A 41 -12.32 34.47 -30.29
N HIS A 42 -11.27 34.70 -29.49
CA HIS A 42 -10.52 33.67 -28.76
C HIS A 42 -9.94 32.53 -29.63
N GLN A 43 -9.79 32.76 -30.94
CA GLN A 43 -9.29 31.76 -31.89
C GLN A 43 -7.76 31.74 -31.98
N GLU A 44 -7.10 32.82 -31.56
CA GLU A 44 -5.64 32.89 -31.57
C GLU A 44 -5.08 32.23 -30.31
N VAL A 45 -3.92 31.59 -30.44
CA VAL A 45 -3.23 31.01 -29.28
C VAL A 45 -2.60 32.16 -28.49
N GLY A 46 -3.03 32.32 -27.23
CA GLY A 46 -2.59 33.41 -26.37
C GLY A 46 -3.49 33.59 -25.16
N THR A 47 -3.18 34.60 -24.35
CA THR A 47 -3.90 34.90 -23.11
C THR A 47 -4.23 36.38 -23.02
N ASP A 48 -5.43 36.71 -22.53
CA ASP A 48 -5.92 38.07 -22.38
C ASP A 48 -6.22 38.36 -20.90
N ALA A 49 -5.51 39.33 -20.32
CA ALA A 49 -5.66 39.69 -18.91
C ALA A 49 -7.05 40.28 -18.59
N VAL A 50 -7.69 40.96 -19.54
CA VAL A 50 -9.04 41.52 -19.34
C VAL A 50 -10.07 40.40 -19.28
N ASP A 51 -9.92 39.37 -20.12
CA ASP A 51 -10.79 38.19 -20.07
C ASP A 51 -10.60 37.39 -18.76
N VAL A 52 -9.35 37.21 -18.32
CA VAL A 52 -9.07 36.59 -17.02
C VAL A 52 -9.66 37.39 -15.86
N PHE A 53 -9.55 38.72 -15.89
CA PHE A 53 -10.18 39.61 -14.90
C PHE A 53 -11.71 39.42 -14.86
N ASN A 54 -12.36 39.41 -16.02
CA ASN A 54 -13.80 39.17 -16.11
C ASN A 54 -14.19 37.78 -15.61
N ALA A 55 -13.37 36.76 -15.89
CA ALA A 55 -13.57 35.41 -15.39
C ALA A 55 -13.49 35.37 -13.85
N ILE A 56 -12.55 36.10 -13.24
CA ILE A 56 -12.43 36.24 -11.77
C ILE A 56 -13.68 36.88 -11.18
N GLU A 57 -14.10 38.03 -11.70
CA GLU A 57 -15.28 38.75 -11.22
C GLU A 57 -16.56 37.88 -11.28
N ASN A 58 -16.71 37.06 -12.32
CA ASN A 58 -17.87 36.20 -12.50
C ASN A 58 -17.97 35.08 -11.45
N VAL A 59 -16.85 34.57 -10.95
CA VAL A 59 -16.85 33.48 -9.96
C VAL A 59 -16.40 33.88 -8.57
N TYR A 60 -16.08 35.14 -8.34
CA TYR A 60 -15.60 35.62 -7.06
C TYR A 60 -16.51 35.18 -5.89
N SER A 61 -15.84 34.82 -4.79
CA SER A 61 -16.43 34.51 -3.49
C SER A 61 -15.46 34.94 -2.39
N ASP A 62 -16.00 35.31 -1.22
CA ASP A 62 -15.18 35.74 -0.07
C ASP A 62 -14.33 34.61 0.51
N ASP A 63 -14.69 33.35 0.23
CA ASP A 63 -13.90 32.17 0.59
C ASP A 63 -12.66 31.99 -0.32
N GLY A 64 -12.57 32.76 -1.41
CA GLY A 64 -11.40 32.87 -2.27
C GLY A 64 -11.51 32.22 -3.65
N VAL A 65 -10.56 32.55 -4.53
CA VAL A 65 -10.48 32.06 -5.91
C VAL A 65 -9.08 31.52 -6.20
N ILE A 66 -9.00 30.30 -6.76
CA ILE A 66 -7.75 29.67 -7.18
C ILE A 66 -7.66 29.64 -8.70
N ILE A 67 -6.54 30.13 -9.24
CA ILE A 67 -6.24 30.16 -10.67
C ILE A 67 -5.20 29.08 -11.01
N PHE A 68 -5.57 28.21 -11.96
CA PHE A 68 -4.70 27.23 -12.59
C PHE A 68 -4.28 27.72 -13.97
N CYS A 69 -2.98 27.67 -14.26
CA CYS A 69 -2.42 28.14 -15.54
C CYS A 69 -1.71 26.99 -16.27
N ASP A 70 -1.79 26.96 -17.60
CA ASP A 70 -1.12 25.94 -18.40
C ASP A 70 0.39 26.23 -18.60
N LEU A 71 0.72 27.47 -18.98
CA LEU A 71 2.02 27.90 -19.45
C LEU A 71 2.33 29.34 -19.01
N GLY A 72 3.58 29.77 -19.20
CA GLY A 72 4.13 31.00 -18.63
C GLY A 72 3.35 32.30 -18.90
N SER A 73 2.81 32.56 -20.09
CA SER A 73 2.08 33.82 -20.32
C SER A 73 0.70 33.86 -19.64
N ALA A 74 0.10 32.70 -19.36
CA ALA A 74 -1.14 32.63 -18.58
C ALA A 74 -0.90 33.12 -17.15
N LEU A 75 0.25 32.79 -16.54
CA LEU A 75 0.64 33.32 -15.23
C LEU A 75 0.74 34.84 -15.25
N ILE A 76 1.42 35.42 -16.25
CA ILE A 76 1.60 36.87 -16.38
C ILE A 76 0.24 37.57 -16.60
N SER A 77 -0.62 37.02 -17.47
CA SER A 77 -1.96 37.55 -17.69
C SER A 77 -2.83 37.47 -16.44
N SER A 78 -2.71 36.40 -15.65
CA SER A 78 -3.40 36.25 -14.37
C SER A 78 -2.90 37.21 -13.29
N GLU A 79 -1.58 37.44 -13.18
CA GLU A 79 -1.03 38.45 -12.28
C GLU A 79 -1.51 39.85 -12.63
N LEU A 80 -1.52 40.19 -13.93
CA LEU A 80 -2.03 41.47 -14.40
C LEU A 80 -3.53 41.60 -14.09
N ALA A 81 -4.32 40.55 -14.33
CA ALA A 81 -5.74 40.52 -13.99
C ALA A 81 -5.99 40.71 -12.48
N ILE A 82 -5.20 40.06 -11.62
CA ILE A 82 -5.28 40.24 -10.16
C ILE A 82 -4.97 41.68 -9.77
N SER A 83 -3.98 42.31 -10.42
CA SER A 83 -3.62 43.71 -10.16
C SER A 83 -4.68 44.73 -10.59
N MET A 84 -5.64 44.32 -11.42
CA MET A 84 -6.79 45.13 -11.84
C MET A 84 -7.95 45.07 -10.84
N LEU A 85 -7.94 44.12 -9.89
CA LEU A 85 -8.94 44.01 -8.83
C LEU A 85 -8.67 45.03 -7.72
N ASP A 86 -9.72 45.36 -6.96
CA ASP A 86 -9.58 46.13 -5.73
C ASP A 86 -8.79 45.33 -4.67
N GLU A 87 -8.08 46.03 -3.77
CA GLU A 87 -7.15 45.43 -2.79
C GLU A 87 -7.78 44.26 -2.00
N GLU A 88 -9.02 44.43 -1.52
CA GLU A 88 -9.75 43.42 -0.74
C GLU A 88 -10.00 42.13 -1.53
N LYS A 89 -10.35 42.25 -2.81
CA LYS A 89 -10.55 41.08 -3.68
C LYS A 89 -9.22 40.45 -4.05
N SER A 90 -8.21 41.27 -4.38
CA SER A 90 -6.90 40.79 -4.82
C SER A 90 -6.22 39.88 -3.79
N SER A 91 -6.40 40.15 -2.48
CA SER A 91 -5.84 39.32 -1.40
C SER A 91 -6.45 37.91 -1.30
N ASN A 92 -7.66 37.72 -1.84
CA ASN A 92 -8.40 36.47 -1.81
C ASN A 92 -8.28 35.65 -3.12
N VAL A 93 -7.48 36.11 -4.07
CA VAL A 93 -7.20 35.40 -5.32
C VAL A 93 -5.76 34.88 -5.31
N ARG A 94 -5.58 33.58 -5.57
CA ARG A 94 -4.27 32.93 -5.56
C ARG A 94 -4.02 32.17 -6.86
N ILE A 95 -2.81 32.27 -7.39
CA ILE A 95 -2.33 31.41 -8.48
C ILE A 95 -1.63 30.21 -7.87
N THR A 96 -1.92 29.00 -8.33
CA THR A 96 -1.27 27.77 -7.86
C THR A 96 -0.30 27.20 -8.89
N SER A 97 0.76 26.54 -8.42
CA SER A 97 1.69 25.77 -9.26
C SER A 97 1.27 24.31 -9.44
N ALA A 98 0.12 23.91 -8.88
CA ALA A 98 -0.40 22.57 -9.00
C ALA A 98 -0.69 22.18 -10.47
N PRO A 99 -0.57 20.88 -10.84
CA PRO A 99 -0.85 20.41 -12.19
C PRO A 99 -2.24 20.85 -12.69
N PHE A 100 -2.28 21.31 -13.95
CA PHE A 100 -3.45 21.98 -14.53
C PHE A 100 -4.76 21.17 -14.46
N ILE A 101 -4.71 19.85 -14.62
CA ILE A 101 -5.91 18.99 -14.58
C ILE A 101 -6.03 18.29 -13.22
N GLU A 102 -5.01 17.55 -12.80
CA GLU A 102 -5.06 16.73 -11.58
C GLU A 102 -5.22 17.61 -10.33
N GLY A 103 -4.50 18.73 -10.29
CA GLY A 103 -4.60 19.70 -9.20
C GLY A 103 -5.97 20.36 -9.19
N GLY A 104 -6.56 20.60 -10.37
CA GLY A 104 -7.91 21.13 -10.53
C GLY A 104 -9.00 20.16 -10.04
N ILE A 105 -8.86 18.85 -10.29
CA ILE A 105 -9.77 17.82 -9.76
C ILE A 105 -9.69 17.78 -8.23
N ASN A 106 -8.48 17.73 -7.67
CA ASN A 106 -8.28 17.77 -6.22
C ASN A 106 -8.88 19.06 -5.63
N ALA A 107 -8.60 20.22 -6.23
CA ALA A 107 -9.13 21.49 -5.76
C ALA A 107 -10.66 21.49 -5.74
N ALA A 108 -11.30 21.02 -6.80
CA ALA A 108 -12.75 20.96 -6.89
C ALA A 108 -13.36 20.07 -5.80
N ILE A 109 -12.76 18.91 -5.53
CA ILE A 109 -13.19 18.02 -4.45
C ILE A 109 -13.01 18.72 -3.09
N GLN A 110 -11.84 19.24 -2.78
CA GLN A 110 -11.56 19.86 -1.47
C GLN A 110 -12.41 21.11 -1.23
N ALA A 111 -12.57 21.96 -2.26
CA ALA A 111 -13.45 23.12 -2.20
C ALA A 111 -14.90 22.70 -1.97
N SER A 112 -15.37 21.62 -2.62
CA SER A 112 -16.73 21.08 -2.42
C SER A 112 -17.00 20.60 -1.00
N LEU A 113 -15.94 20.20 -0.27
CA LEU A 113 -15.98 19.80 1.14
C LEU A 113 -15.91 20.99 2.11
N GLY A 114 -15.76 22.22 1.60
CA GLY A 114 -15.73 23.44 2.40
C GLY A 114 -14.39 23.72 3.07
N LYS A 115 -13.28 23.13 2.60
CA LYS A 115 -11.94 23.47 3.05
C LYS A 115 -11.56 24.91 2.70
N ASN A 116 -10.66 25.51 3.47
CA ASN A 116 -10.18 26.87 3.22
C ASN A 116 -9.19 26.91 2.03
N ILE A 117 -8.92 28.11 1.50
CA ILE A 117 -8.09 28.28 0.29
C ILE A 117 -6.67 27.68 0.40
N ASP A 118 -6.02 27.78 1.56
CA ASP A 118 -4.66 27.27 1.75
C ASP A 118 -4.64 25.73 1.78
N GLU A 119 -5.61 25.12 2.47
CA GLU A 119 -5.79 23.67 2.46
C GLU A 119 -6.09 23.13 1.07
N VAL A 120 -6.93 23.83 0.30
CA VAL A 120 -7.26 23.44 -1.08
C VAL A 120 -6.01 23.49 -1.97
N ILE A 121 -5.18 24.53 -1.85
CA ILE A 121 -3.94 24.66 -2.61
C ILE A 121 -2.95 23.54 -2.27
N ASN A 122 -2.74 23.26 -0.98
CA ASN A 122 -1.79 22.21 -0.54
C ASN A 122 -2.16 20.83 -1.08
N GLU A 123 -3.45 20.46 -1.02
CA GLU A 123 -3.95 19.19 -1.56
C GLU A 123 -3.87 19.11 -3.09
N SER A 124 -3.96 20.26 -3.78
CA SER A 124 -3.75 20.34 -5.21
C SER A 124 -2.28 20.16 -5.59
N LEU A 125 -1.32 20.66 -4.79
CA LEU A 125 0.11 20.50 -5.07
C LEU A 125 0.55 19.03 -5.01
N GLU A 126 -0.04 18.25 -4.11
CA GLU A 126 0.20 16.81 -3.97
C GLU A 126 -0.40 15.98 -5.12
N SER A 127 -1.15 16.59 -6.05
CA SER A 127 -1.83 15.84 -7.12
C SER A 127 -0.87 15.21 -8.14
N LEU A 128 0.39 15.66 -8.18
CA LEU A 128 1.42 15.11 -9.07
C LEU A 128 2.13 13.89 -8.45
N THR A 129 2.12 13.79 -7.12
CA THR A 129 2.79 12.74 -6.33
C THR A 129 2.43 11.32 -6.81
N PRO A 130 1.16 10.99 -7.10
CA PRO A 130 0.80 9.69 -7.65
C PRO A 130 1.44 9.40 -9.01
N LYS A 131 1.54 10.41 -9.89
CA LYS A 131 2.13 10.25 -11.23
C LYS A 131 3.65 10.12 -11.16
N ILE A 132 4.34 10.95 -10.37
CA ILE A 132 5.79 10.85 -10.14
C ILE A 132 6.14 9.47 -9.58
N SER A 133 5.38 9.01 -8.59
CA SER A 133 5.53 7.67 -8.02
C SER A 133 5.32 6.57 -9.08
N TYR A 134 4.32 6.75 -9.95
CA TYR A 134 3.99 5.79 -10.99
C TYR A 134 5.08 5.67 -12.07
N VAL A 135 5.61 6.80 -12.55
CA VAL A 135 6.64 6.80 -13.62
C VAL A 135 8.06 6.63 -13.09
N LYS A 136 8.24 6.58 -11.76
CA LYS A 136 9.53 6.46 -11.07
C LYS A 136 10.49 7.61 -11.43
N ASP A 137 9.96 8.79 -11.69
CA ASP A 137 10.77 9.98 -12.01
C ASP A 137 11.57 10.41 -10.77
N LYS A 138 12.88 10.62 -10.96
CA LYS A 138 13.77 11.19 -9.95
C LYS A 138 13.69 12.72 -10.00
N VAL A 139 12.57 13.30 -9.59
CA VAL A 139 12.46 14.76 -9.46
C VAL A 139 11.93 15.09 -8.07
N ASP A 140 12.76 15.80 -7.30
CA ASP A 140 12.38 16.37 -6.02
C ASP A 140 11.44 17.56 -6.26
N TYR A 141 10.12 17.30 -6.21
CA TYR A 141 9.12 18.32 -5.98
C TYR A 141 8.73 18.30 -4.50
N THR A 142 9.57 18.87 -3.65
CA THR A 142 9.16 19.22 -2.28
C THR A 142 9.02 20.73 -2.21
N ILE A 143 7.78 21.21 -2.38
CA ILE A 143 7.42 22.59 -2.05
C ILE A 143 7.06 22.59 -0.56
N ASN A 144 7.90 23.27 0.23
CA ASN A 144 7.65 23.80 1.57
C ASN A 144 6.79 22.95 2.52
N ASN A 145 7.40 21.95 3.15
CA ASN A 145 7.07 21.67 4.54
C ASN A 145 8.19 22.26 5.40
N GLU A 146 7.79 23.02 6.41
CA GLU A 146 8.61 23.76 7.36
C GLU A 146 9.92 23.05 7.72
N VAL A 147 11.03 23.75 7.50
CA VAL A 147 12.33 23.35 8.03
C VAL A 147 12.23 23.39 9.55
N LEU A 148 12.39 22.25 10.20
CA LEU A 148 12.57 22.11 11.66
C LEU A 148 13.97 22.61 12.07
N ASP A 149 14.29 23.87 11.77
CA ASP A 149 15.57 24.50 12.12
C ASP A 149 15.64 24.93 13.61
N ASP A 150 14.52 24.90 14.35
CA ASP A 150 14.42 25.44 15.72
C ASP A 150 14.35 24.39 16.85
N ILE A 151 14.69 23.12 16.61
CA ILE A 151 14.81 22.15 17.71
C ILE A 151 16.22 22.23 18.33
N GLU A 152 16.34 22.91 19.48
CA GLU A 152 17.57 22.82 20.30
C GLU A 152 17.66 21.44 20.98
N PHE A 153 18.48 20.53 20.43
CA PHE A 153 18.70 19.17 20.97
C PHE A 153 19.55 19.11 22.28
N LYS A 154 19.62 20.19 23.08
CA LYS A 154 20.48 20.26 24.28
C LYS A 154 20.14 19.23 25.37
N ASP A 155 18.88 18.84 25.47
CA ASP A 155 18.39 17.87 26.46
C ASP A 155 18.26 16.43 25.93
N TYR A 156 18.74 16.16 24.70
CA TYR A 156 18.63 14.84 24.07
C TYR A 156 19.92 14.05 24.30
N VAL A 157 19.78 12.74 24.56
CA VAL A 157 20.90 11.81 24.48
C VAL A 157 21.23 11.62 23.01
N LYS A 158 22.49 11.90 22.63
CA LYS A 158 22.98 11.82 21.25
C LYS A 158 23.86 10.59 21.05
N GLY A 159 23.60 9.83 19.99
CA GLY A 159 24.44 8.73 19.51
C GLY A 159 24.81 8.91 18.03
N GLU A 160 26.01 8.48 17.64
CA GLU A 160 26.46 8.45 16.24
C GLU A 160 26.75 7.01 15.82
N TYR A 161 26.14 6.57 14.71
CA TYR A 161 26.20 5.17 14.29
C TYR A 161 26.50 5.04 12.81
N LYS A 162 27.48 4.19 12.47
CA LYS A 162 27.80 3.85 11.09
C LYS A 162 26.92 2.68 10.63
N ILE A 163 26.30 2.81 9.46
CA ILE A 163 25.43 1.78 8.90
C ILE A 163 26.28 0.67 8.26
N LEU A 164 26.20 -0.54 8.81
CA LEU A 164 26.96 -1.72 8.33
C LEU A 164 26.09 -2.76 7.63
N LEU A 165 24.85 -2.42 7.27
CA LEU A 165 23.89 -3.30 6.57
C LEU A 165 24.19 -3.32 5.06
N GLU A 166 24.44 -4.50 4.47
CA GLU A 166 24.91 -4.63 3.07
C GLU A 166 23.92 -4.03 2.06
N ASN A 167 22.62 -4.12 2.35
CA ASN A 167 21.55 -3.50 1.57
C ASN A 167 21.08 -2.17 2.17
N GLY A 168 21.93 -1.42 2.87
CA GLY A 168 21.57 -0.14 3.47
C GLY A 168 20.44 -0.20 4.51
N PHE A 169 19.91 0.96 4.88
CA PHE A 169 18.80 1.09 5.82
C PHE A 169 17.49 1.25 5.04
N HIS A 170 17.12 0.20 4.30
CA HIS A 170 15.90 0.15 3.48
C HIS A 170 14.65 -0.26 4.30
N ALA A 171 13.53 -0.53 3.62
CA ALA A 171 12.21 -0.74 4.23
C ALA A 171 12.19 -1.68 5.45
N ARG A 172 13.01 -2.75 5.48
CA ARG A 172 13.06 -3.70 6.62
C ARG A 172 13.81 -3.15 7.85
N PRO A 173 15.07 -2.67 7.78
CA PRO A 173 15.71 -1.96 8.88
C PRO A 173 14.97 -0.70 9.35
N VAL A 174 14.41 0.08 8.42
CA VAL A 174 13.57 1.25 8.74
C VAL A 174 12.35 0.81 9.52
N PHE A 175 11.65 -0.23 9.08
CA PHE A 175 10.49 -0.77 9.78
C PHE A 175 10.83 -1.27 11.19
N MET A 176 11.95 -1.97 11.37
CA MET A 176 12.41 -2.42 12.69
C MET A 176 12.76 -1.24 13.62
N PHE A 177 13.32 -0.16 13.07
CA PHE A 177 13.65 1.04 13.82
C PHE A 177 12.42 1.84 14.23
N ILE A 178 11.47 2.05 13.32
CA ILE A 178 10.20 2.70 13.64
C ILE A 178 9.43 1.89 14.70
N ASN A 179 9.47 0.56 14.62
CA ASN A 179 8.85 -0.31 15.63
C ASN A 179 9.54 -0.23 17.00
N LEU A 180 10.87 -0.11 17.04
CA LEU A 180 11.61 0.14 18.27
C LEU A 180 11.16 1.44 18.93
N ILE A 181 10.95 2.50 18.15
CA ILE A 181 10.55 3.82 18.65
C ILE A 181 9.09 3.84 19.09
N ALA A 182 8.20 3.22 18.33
CA ALA A 182 6.77 3.12 18.67
C ALA A 182 6.53 2.41 20.02
N ASN A 183 7.45 1.53 20.43
CA ASN A 183 7.42 0.84 21.72
C ASN A 183 8.25 1.53 22.82
N SER A 184 8.81 2.70 22.54
CA SER A 184 9.58 3.50 23.49
C SER A 184 8.73 4.61 24.11
N LYS A 185 9.17 5.14 25.25
CA LYS A 185 8.59 6.34 25.88
C LYS A 185 9.42 7.60 25.58
N SER A 186 10.26 7.53 24.56
CA SER A 186 11.19 8.58 24.19
C SER A 186 10.79 9.23 22.87
N GLU A 187 10.96 10.55 22.78
CA GLU A 187 10.94 11.26 21.50
C GLU A 187 12.26 11.03 20.79
N VAL A 188 12.21 10.61 19.52
CA VAL A 188 13.39 10.21 18.76
C VAL A 188 13.46 10.94 17.43
N TYR A 189 14.62 11.50 17.13
CA TYR A 189 14.96 12.11 15.85
C TYR A 189 16.18 11.42 15.24
N ILE A 190 16.24 11.37 13.92
CA ILE A 190 17.35 10.79 13.15
C ILE A 190 17.79 11.75 12.05
N SER A 191 19.09 11.92 11.83
CA SER A 191 19.68 12.73 10.75
C SER A 191 20.76 11.97 10.00
N ASN A 192 20.94 12.25 8.71
CA ASN A 192 22.04 11.67 7.92
C ASN A 192 23.20 12.65 7.87
N LYS A 193 24.21 12.43 8.72
CA LYS A 193 25.41 13.28 8.82
C LYS A 193 26.26 13.22 7.55
N THR A 194 26.38 12.04 6.95
CA THR A 194 27.15 11.85 5.72
C THR A 194 26.56 12.63 4.55
N LYS A 195 25.22 12.68 4.44
CA LYS A 195 24.51 13.34 3.34
C LYS A 195 23.98 14.73 3.70
N HIS A 196 24.38 15.28 4.84
CA HIS A 196 23.95 16.58 5.35
C HIS A 196 22.42 16.77 5.37
N LYS A 197 21.67 15.71 5.66
CA LYS A 197 20.20 15.81 5.78
C LYS A 197 19.81 16.15 7.20
N PRO A 198 18.86 17.09 7.40
CA PRO A 198 18.48 17.56 8.72
C PRO A 198 17.84 16.45 9.56
N PRO A 199 17.83 16.59 10.89
CA PRO A 199 17.08 15.70 11.77
C PRO A 199 15.59 15.67 11.41
N VAL A 200 15.03 14.48 11.29
CA VAL A 200 13.60 14.24 11.11
C VAL A 200 13.07 13.41 12.27
N SER A 201 11.80 13.62 12.64
CA SER A 201 11.15 12.76 13.62
C SER A 201 11.16 11.31 13.13
N ALA A 202 11.58 10.40 14.01
CA ALA A 202 11.68 8.98 13.75
C ALA A 202 10.37 8.23 14.09
N ASP A 203 9.24 8.93 14.01
CA ASP A 203 7.87 8.40 14.11
C ASP A 203 7.30 7.92 12.76
N SER A 204 7.98 8.25 11.65
CA SER A 204 7.46 8.07 10.30
C SER A 204 8.45 7.33 9.42
N ILE A 205 8.03 6.18 8.91
CA ILE A 205 8.76 5.39 7.89
C ILE A 205 9.11 6.28 6.71
N THR A 206 8.18 7.12 6.26
CA THR A 206 8.38 8.04 5.13
C THR A 206 9.48 9.03 5.42
N LYS A 207 9.44 9.74 6.56
CA LYS A 207 10.48 10.72 6.94
C LYS A 207 11.86 10.09 7.05
N VAL A 208 11.97 8.93 7.70
CA VAL A 208 13.24 8.20 7.85
C VAL A 208 13.75 7.67 6.51
N THR A 209 12.86 7.21 5.63
CA THR A 209 13.23 6.75 4.27
C THR A 209 13.74 7.90 3.41
N LEU A 210 13.17 9.10 3.57
CA LEU A 210 13.62 10.32 2.89
C LEU A 210 15.05 10.73 3.29
N LEU A 211 15.63 10.19 4.37
CA LEU A 211 17.04 10.37 4.70
C LEU A 211 18.00 9.61 3.77
N ASN A 212 17.48 8.72 2.90
CA ASN A 212 18.24 7.92 1.93
C ASN A 212 19.52 7.31 2.53
N ILE A 213 19.34 6.50 3.57
CA ILE A 213 20.44 5.98 4.39
C ILE A 213 21.02 4.73 3.70
N GLU A 214 22.28 4.80 3.30
CA GLU A 214 22.99 3.75 2.56
C GLU A 214 24.10 3.09 3.40
N TYR A 215 24.66 1.99 2.90
CA TYR A 215 25.80 1.32 3.52
C TYR A 215 26.97 2.30 3.69
N GLY A 216 27.49 2.39 4.91
CA GLY A 216 28.61 3.25 5.25
C GLY A 216 28.23 4.68 5.66
N ASP A 217 26.96 5.08 5.52
CA ASP A 217 26.48 6.38 6.04
C ASP A 217 26.63 6.44 7.57
N VAL A 218 26.82 7.66 8.09
CA VAL A 218 26.87 7.95 9.52
C VAL A 218 25.58 8.68 9.89
N MET A 219 24.82 8.08 10.81
CA MET A 219 23.56 8.59 11.30
C MET A 219 23.75 9.20 12.69
N GLU A 220 23.09 10.32 12.96
CA GLU A 220 22.96 10.83 14.33
C GLU A 220 21.54 10.55 14.83
N ILE A 221 21.44 10.00 16.04
CA ILE A 221 20.17 9.74 16.72
C ILE A 221 20.11 10.61 17.96
N TYR A 222 18.97 11.25 18.14
CA TYR A 222 18.67 12.10 19.29
C TYR A 222 17.45 11.51 19.99
N ALA A 223 17.58 11.12 21.27
CA ALA A 223 16.47 10.58 22.05
C ALA A 223 16.27 11.34 23.37
N LYS A 224 15.01 11.64 23.73
CA LYS A 224 14.65 12.28 24.99
C LYS A 224 13.50 11.53 25.66
N GLY A 225 13.75 10.97 26.83
CA GLY A 225 12.77 10.17 27.58
C GLY A 225 13.42 9.23 28.59
N PRO A 226 12.61 8.52 29.40
CA PRO A 226 13.10 7.65 30.47
C PRO A 226 13.86 6.40 29.98
N ASP A 227 13.73 6.05 28.70
CA ASP A 227 14.35 4.92 28.03
C ASP A 227 15.30 5.32 26.89
N ALA A 228 15.74 6.59 26.84
CA ALA A 228 16.56 7.13 25.75
C ALA A 228 17.86 6.34 25.51
N ASP A 229 18.59 5.98 26.58
CA ASP A 229 19.82 5.19 26.45
C ASP A 229 19.56 3.78 25.87
N GLN A 230 18.42 3.17 26.22
CA GLN A 230 18.04 1.85 25.70
C GLN A 230 17.65 1.91 24.22
N VAL A 231 17.02 3.01 23.79
CA VAL A 231 16.69 3.25 22.37
C VAL A 231 17.97 3.28 21.54
N LEU A 232 18.99 4.01 22.02
CA LEU A 232 20.30 4.12 21.37
C LEU A 232 21.03 2.77 21.30
N GLU A 233 21.08 2.01 22.41
CA GLU A 233 21.70 0.68 22.45
C GLU A 233 21.03 -0.31 21.47
N ARG A 234 19.69 -0.29 21.40
CA ARG A 234 18.93 -1.16 20.49
C ARG A 234 19.09 -0.73 19.02
N PHE A 235 19.17 0.57 18.74
CA PHE A 235 19.46 1.05 17.39
C PHE A 235 20.85 0.63 16.94
N GLU A 236 21.85 0.72 17.83
CA GLU A 236 23.21 0.24 17.56
C GLU A 236 23.22 -1.26 17.20
N TYR A 237 22.49 -2.07 17.96
CA TYR A 237 22.35 -3.50 17.69
C TYR A 237 21.71 -3.77 16.32
N LEU A 238 20.73 -2.94 15.90
CA LEU A 238 20.06 -3.02 14.61
C LEU A 238 20.99 -2.74 13.42
N VAL A 239 21.82 -1.69 13.50
CA VAL A 239 22.66 -1.23 12.38
C VAL A 239 24.00 -1.95 12.26
N ASN A 240 24.46 -2.64 13.32
CA ASN A 240 25.72 -3.37 13.35
C ASN A 240 25.67 -4.76 12.65
N GLY A 241 24.63 -5.05 11.87
CA GLY A 241 24.56 -6.27 11.03
C GLY A 241 24.39 -7.59 11.79
N LYS A 242 24.20 -7.58 13.11
CA LYS A 242 23.97 -8.81 13.91
C LYS A 242 22.63 -9.50 13.61
N PHE A 243 21.70 -8.81 12.95
CA PHE A 243 20.42 -9.34 12.47
C PHE A 243 20.46 -9.91 11.05
N GLU A 244 21.52 -9.65 10.28
CA GLU A 244 21.71 -10.38 9.03
C GLU A 244 22.10 -11.80 9.41
N THR A 245 21.09 -12.64 9.62
CA THR A 245 21.27 -14.07 9.50
C THR A 245 21.94 -14.27 8.15
N LYS A 246 23.22 -14.67 8.21
CA LYS A 246 24.03 -15.08 7.06
C LYS A 246 23.08 -15.65 6.03
N LYS A 247 23.06 -15.10 4.82
CA LYS A 247 22.56 -15.79 3.63
C LYS A 247 23.09 -17.21 3.72
N LYS A 248 22.31 -18.14 4.29
CA LYS A 248 22.31 -19.49 3.81
C LYS A 248 21.72 -19.30 2.44
N THR A 249 22.62 -19.11 1.49
CA THR A 249 22.46 -19.58 0.14
C THR A 249 21.83 -20.96 0.29
N VAL A 250 20.50 -21.01 0.28
CA VAL A 250 19.81 -22.22 -0.11
C VAL A 250 20.34 -22.38 -1.50
N HIS A 251 21.29 -23.30 -1.65
CA HIS A 251 21.83 -23.65 -2.94
C HIS A 251 20.62 -23.86 -3.84
N GLN A 252 20.43 -22.97 -4.81
CA GLN A 252 19.69 -23.27 -6.02
C GLN A 252 20.45 -24.44 -6.65
N LYS A 253 20.14 -25.66 -6.19
CA LYS A 253 20.45 -26.86 -6.93
C LYS A 253 19.48 -26.83 -8.11
N ASN A 254 19.95 -26.24 -9.21
CA ASN A 254 19.45 -26.55 -10.54
C ASN A 254 19.48 -28.07 -10.70
N ILE A 255 18.33 -28.73 -10.60
CA ILE A 255 18.16 -30.13 -10.99
C ILE A 255 16.73 -30.29 -11.53
N ASP A 256 16.63 -30.75 -12.78
CA ASP A 256 15.41 -31.00 -13.56
C ASP A 256 14.16 -31.32 -12.75
N ASN A 257 13.24 -30.35 -12.67
CA ASN A 257 11.77 -30.43 -12.54
C ASN A 257 11.30 -29.07 -12.01
N ASN A 258 10.24 -28.48 -12.57
CA ASN A 258 9.67 -27.16 -12.18
C ASN A 258 9.07 -27.11 -10.74
N ALA A 259 9.63 -27.87 -9.79
CA ALA A 259 9.14 -27.98 -8.42
C ALA A 259 10.04 -27.21 -7.45
N ILE A 260 9.46 -26.33 -6.65
CA ILE A 260 10.12 -25.54 -5.61
C ILE A 260 9.80 -26.16 -4.26
N VAL A 261 10.83 -26.60 -3.53
CA VAL A 261 10.69 -27.10 -2.15
C VAL A 261 10.53 -25.91 -1.21
N VAL A 262 9.45 -25.91 -0.43
CA VAL A 262 9.16 -24.87 0.56
C VAL A 262 9.31 -25.39 1.98
N SER A 263 8.81 -26.61 2.25
CA SER A 263 8.95 -27.28 3.54
C SER A 263 9.44 -28.71 3.32
N ASP A 264 10.47 -29.11 4.08
CA ASP A 264 11.17 -30.37 3.88
C ASP A 264 10.41 -31.58 4.45
N GLY A 265 10.55 -32.73 3.79
CA GLY A 265 10.22 -34.03 4.35
C GLY A 265 10.16 -35.16 3.32
N HIS A 266 9.89 -36.36 3.83
CA HIS A 266 9.75 -37.59 3.05
C HIS A 266 8.41 -38.25 3.40
N VAL A 267 7.43 -38.14 2.50
CA VAL A 267 6.06 -38.63 2.74
C VAL A 267 5.49 -39.26 1.48
N SER A 268 4.61 -40.25 1.66
CA SER A 268 3.91 -40.91 0.56
C SER A 268 2.42 -40.88 0.78
N GLY A 269 1.65 -40.78 -0.29
CA GLY A 269 0.21 -40.77 -0.22
C GLY A 269 -0.47 -40.65 -1.56
N LYS A 270 -1.79 -40.81 -1.56
CA LYS A 270 -2.63 -40.62 -2.73
C LYS A 270 -2.80 -39.12 -3.00
N ALA A 271 -2.47 -38.69 -4.21
CA ALA A 271 -2.55 -37.30 -4.61
C ALA A 271 -4.01 -36.89 -4.83
N THR A 272 -4.60 -36.14 -3.90
CA THR A 272 -6.02 -35.77 -3.92
C THR A 272 -6.15 -34.28 -4.18
N TYR A 273 -6.73 -33.94 -5.33
CA TYR A 273 -6.95 -32.55 -5.72
C TYR A 273 -8.23 -31.98 -5.09
N MET A 274 -8.09 -30.81 -4.47
CA MET A 274 -9.20 -30.00 -3.96
C MET A 274 -9.12 -28.57 -4.46
N TYR A 275 -10.28 -28.01 -4.77
CA TYR A 275 -10.41 -26.63 -5.17
C TYR A 275 -11.00 -25.81 -4.01
N PHE A 276 -10.24 -24.84 -3.52
CA PHE A 276 -10.64 -23.96 -2.41
C PHE A 276 -11.03 -22.55 -2.86
N GLY A 277 -11.16 -22.32 -4.17
CA GLY A 277 -11.57 -21.01 -4.68
C GLY A 277 -13.03 -20.69 -4.34
N ILE A 278 -13.26 -19.48 -3.84
CA ILE A 278 -14.58 -19.01 -3.44
C ILE A 278 -15.23 -18.26 -4.61
N ASN A 279 -16.39 -18.74 -5.07
CA ASN A 279 -17.19 -18.04 -6.08
C ASN A 279 -18.24 -17.15 -5.40
N VAL A 280 -18.04 -15.84 -5.50
CA VAL A 280 -18.94 -14.85 -4.89
C VAL A 280 -19.97 -14.38 -5.91
N LYS A 281 -21.24 -14.69 -5.65
CA LYS A 281 -22.35 -14.24 -6.49
C LYS A 281 -22.68 -12.77 -6.21
N LYS A 282 -23.09 -12.05 -7.25
CA LYS A 282 -23.64 -10.71 -7.11
C LYS A 282 -25.04 -10.80 -6.53
N GLU A 283 -25.22 -10.32 -5.31
CA GLU A 283 -26.50 -10.35 -4.60
C GLU A 283 -26.86 -8.94 -4.12
N TYR A 284 -28.16 -8.65 -4.13
CA TYR A 284 -28.71 -7.40 -3.65
C TYR A 284 -29.38 -7.59 -2.30
N ILE A 285 -29.16 -6.66 -1.39
CA ILE A 285 -29.60 -6.74 0.00
C ILE A 285 -30.58 -5.61 0.31
N LYS A 286 -31.43 -5.82 1.32
CA LYS A 286 -32.41 -4.84 1.78
C LYS A 286 -31.95 -4.13 3.05
N ASP A 287 -31.30 -4.87 3.94
CA ASP A 287 -30.80 -4.37 5.21
C ASP A 287 -29.28 -4.14 5.13
N THR A 288 -28.89 -2.88 4.92
CA THR A 288 -27.49 -2.49 4.84
C THR A 288 -26.77 -2.60 6.17
N GLN A 289 -27.46 -2.36 7.29
CA GLN A 289 -26.83 -2.39 8.59
C GLN A 289 -26.46 -3.82 8.99
N ALA A 290 -27.38 -4.77 8.77
CA ALA A 290 -27.10 -6.18 9.03
C ALA A 290 -25.89 -6.71 8.23
N GLU A 291 -25.72 -6.29 6.98
CA GLU A 291 -24.56 -6.68 6.17
C GLU A 291 -23.26 -6.02 6.63
N LYS A 292 -23.29 -4.76 7.08
CA LYS A 292 -22.12 -4.10 7.68
C LYS A 292 -21.70 -4.77 8.98
N ASP A 293 -22.66 -5.11 9.84
CA ASP A 293 -22.38 -5.79 11.11
C ASP A 293 -21.77 -7.17 10.84
N LYS A 294 -22.32 -7.91 9.86
CA LYS A 294 -21.78 -9.19 9.41
C LYS A 294 -20.35 -9.05 8.87
N PHE A 295 -20.06 -7.99 8.12
CA PHE A 295 -18.72 -7.70 7.62
C PHE A 295 -17.72 -7.43 8.74
N ASN A 296 -18.06 -6.52 9.66
CA ASN A 296 -17.23 -6.21 10.83
C ASN A 296 -16.95 -7.44 11.69
N GLN A 297 -17.99 -8.25 11.95
CA GLN A 297 -17.81 -9.49 12.70
C GLN A 297 -16.88 -10.47 11.98
N SER A 298 -16.96 -10.55 10.65
CA SER A 298 -16.08 -11.42 9.85
C SER A 298 -14.63 -10.97 9.92
N ILE A 299 -14.38 -9.66 9.85
CA ILE A 299 -13.05 -9.05 10.01
C ILE A 299 -12.49 -9.32 11.41
N GLU A 300 -13.27 -9.11 12.48
CA GLU A 300 -12.82 -9.38 13.84
C GLU A 300 -12.53 -10.87 14.08
N ASN A 301 -13.31 -11.78 13.48
CA ASN A 301 -13.03 -13.22 13.57
C ASN A 301 -11.72 -13.58 12.88
N VAL A 302 -11.43 -13.04 11.69
CA VAL A 302 -10.15 -13.26 11.00
C VAL A 302 -8.98 -12.72 11.83
N LYS A 303 -9.12 -11.53 12.43
CA LYS A 303 -8.10 -10.97 13.32
C LYS A 303 -7.80 -11.91 14.48
N LYS A 304 -8.84 -12.48 15.09
CA LYS A 304 -8.69 -13.44 16.19
C LYS A 304 -7.92 -14.68 15.74
N ASP A 305 -8.25 -15.26 14.60
CA ASP A 305 -7.54 -16.42 14.04
C ASP A 305 -6.06 -16.11 13.80
N LEU A 306 -5.75 -14.94 13.24
CA LEU A 306 -4.37 -14.49 13.01
C LEU A 306 -3.58 -14.35 14.32
N LEU A 307 -4.18 -13.82 15.39
CA LEU A 307 -3.54 -13.69 16.69
C LEU A 307 -3.29 -15.06 17.37
N GLU A 308 -4.22 -16.00 17.22
CA GLU A 308 -4.04 -17.38 17.70
C GLU A 308 -2.89 -18.08 16.96
N GLN A 309 -2.86 -17.97 15.62
CA GLN A 309 -1.78 -18.52 14.78
C GLN A 309 -0.42 -17.90 15.12
N LYS A 310 -0.37 -16.58 15.31
CA LYS A 310 0.82 -15.85 15.74
C LYS A 310 1.39 -16.43 17.03
N THR A 311 0.54 -16.65 18.03
CA THR A 311 0.93 -17.23 19.33
C THR A 311 1.55 -18.62 19.17
N ILE A 312 0.95 -19.48 18.34
CA ILE A 312 1.48 -20.83 18.05
C ILE A 312 2.88 -20.78 17.41
N ILE A 313 3.10 -19.84 16.49
CA ILE A 313 4.39 -19.68 15.81
C ILE A 313 5.45 -19.11 16.77
N GLU A 314 5.08 -18.14 17.60
CA GLU A 314 5.95 -17.54 18.62
C GLU A 314 6.44 -18.61 19.61
N GLU A 315 5.54 -19.46 20.12
CA GLU A 315 5.89 -20.53 21.07
C GLU A 315 6.83 -21.59 20.47
N LYS A 316 6.75 -21.82 19.16
CA LYS A 316 7.58 -22.81 18.44
C LYS A 316 8.99 -22.32 18.10
N ASN A 317 9.35 -21.08 18.45
CA ASN A 317 10.70 -20.51 18.23
C ASN A 317 11.22 -20.72 16.79
N LEU A 318 10.35 -20.55 15.79
CA LEU A 318 10.77 -20.59 14.40
C LEU A 318 11.76 -19.46 14.12
N GLN A 319 12.87 -19.82 13.48
CA GLN A 319 13.99 -18.92 13.23
C GLN A 319 13.54 -17.68 12.46
N ASN A 320 14.02 -16.50 12.86
CA ASN A 320 13.97 -15.22 12.12
C ASN A 320 12.73 -14.32 12.26
N ASN A 321 12.05 -14.30 13.42
CA ASN A 321 10.96 -13.35 13.68
C ASN A 321 9.83 -13.41 12.62
N GLU A 322 9.55 -14.59 12.05
CA GLU A 322 8.52 -14.77 11.02
C GLU A 322 7.13 -14.36 11.54
N TYR A 323 6.89 -14.35 12.86
CA TYR A 323 5.66 -13.85 13.49
C TYR A 323 5.41 -12.34 13.28
N LEU A 324 6.42 -11.54 12.93
CA LEU A 324 6.27 -10.09 12.72
C LEU A 324 5.37 -9.74 11.53
N ILE A 325 5.18 -10.68 10.59
CA ILE A 325 4.28 -10.49 9.45
C ILE A 325 2.81 -10.41 9.87
N PHE A 326 2.44 -10.98 11.03
CA PHE A 326 1.05 -11.02 11.50
C PHE A 326 0.49 -9.64 11.81
N GLU A 327 1.30 -8.72 12.35
CA GLU A 327 0.91 -7.32 12.55
C GLU A 327 0.63 -6.61 11.22
N THR A 328 1.35 -7.01 10.16
CA THR A 328 1.11 -6.50 8.80
C THR A 328 -0.21 -7.03 8.23
N TYR A 329 -0.49 -8.33 8.38
CA TYR A 329 -1.77 -8.92 7.95
C TYR A 329 -2.95 -8.30 8.69
N ILE A 330 -2.82 -8.08 10.01
CA ILE A 330 -3.85 -7.41 10.81
C ILE A 330 -4.05 -5.97 10.32
N SER A 331 -2.98 -5.23 10.06
CA SER A 331 -3.08 -3.85 9.56
C SER A 331 -3.77 -3.77 8.18
N MET A 332 -3.51 -4.72 7.28
CA MET A 332 -4.19 -4.80 5.98
C MET A 332 -5.68 -5.12 6.10
N LEU A 333 -6.07 -5.88 7.12
CA LEU A 333 -7.46 -6.26 7.36
C LEU A 333 -8.33 -5.05 7.76
N PHE A 334 -7.73 -4.07 8.43
CA PHE A 334 -8.38 -2.83 8.90
C PHE A 334 -8.02 -1.61 8.05
N ASP A 335 -7.63 -1.80 6.79
CA ASP A 335 -7.32 -0.68 5.91
C ASP A 335 -8.56 0.21 5.67
N ASP A 336 -8.48 1.48 6.09
CA ASP A 336 -9.61 2.43 6.06
C ASP A 336 -10.18 2.65 4.65
N TYR A 337 -9.33 2.58 3.61
CA TYR A 337 -9.78 2.73 2.23
C TYR A 337 -10.61 1.51 1.80
N VAL A 338 -10.13 0.29 2.07
CA VAL A 338 -10.87 -0.95 1.77
C VAL A 338 -12.20 -0.97 2.51
N LEU A 339 -12.20 -0.65 3.81
CA LEU A 339 -13.42 -0.62 4.62
C LEU A 339 -14.45 0.38 4.07
N LYS A 340 -14.00 1.60 3.73
CA LYS A 340 -14.87 2.64 3.17
C LYS A 340 -15.48 2.21 1.83
N GLU A 341 -14.69 1.70 0.90
CA GLU A 341 -15.18 1.25 -0.41
C GLU A 341 -16.19 0.10 -0.28
N VAL A 342 -15.98 -0.83 0.66
CA VAL A 342 -16.94 -1.90 0.95
C VAL A 342 -18.25 -1.35 1.48
N TYR A 343 -18.19 -0.40 2.43
CA TYR A 343 -19.38 0.25 2.96
C TYR A 343 -20.14 1.04 1.90
N ASP A 344 -19.44 1.77 1.03
CA ASP A 344 -20.06 2.52 -0.06
C ASP A 344 -20.80 1.59 -1.04
N LEU A 345 -20.24 0.42 -1.34
CA LEU A 345 -20.93 -0.59 -2.16
C LEU A 345 -22.16 -1.19 -1.46
N ILE A 346 -22.10 -1.43 -0.15
CA ILE A 346 -23.24 -1.91 0.63
C ILE A 346 -24.33 -0.84 0.69
N ASP A 347 -24.00 0.41 1.00
CA ASP A 347 -24.97 1.49 1.19
C ASP A 347 -25.58 1.97 -0.11
N ASN A 348 -24.75 2.29 -1.10
CA ASN A 348 -25.18 2.99 -2.31
C ASN A 348 -25.66 2.01 -3.39
N LYS A 349 -25.01 0.86 -3.51
CA LYS A 349 -25.35 -0.15 -4.52
C LYS A 349 -26.19 -1.30 -3.97
N LYS A 350 -26.42 -1.35 -2.65
CA LYS A 350 -27.19 -2.40 -1.98
C LYS A 350 -26.64 -3.78 -2.31
N TYR A 351 -25.32 -3.93 -2.40
CA TYR A 351 -24.67 -5.22 -2.59
C TYR A 351 -24.43 -5.92 -1.25
N SER A 352 -24.42 -7.26 -1.25
CA SER A 352 -24.01 -8.04 -0.08
C SER A 352 -22.55 -7.77 0.28
N ALA A 353 -22.20 -7.89 1.56
CA ALA A 353 -20.83 -7.67 2.06
C ALA A 353 -19.81 -8.57 1.36
N ALA A 354 -20.16 -9.84 1.13
CA ALA A 354 -19.32 -10.78 0.41
C ALA A 354 -18.98 -10.29 -1.00
N TYR A 355 -19.99 -9.82 -1.75
CA TYR A 355 -19.77 -9.32 -3.11
C TYR A 355 -18.99 -8.01 -3.11
N SER A 356 -19.32 -7.08 -2.20
CA SER A 356 -18.63 -5.80 -2.05
C SER A 356 -17.15 -5.99 -1.75
N TYR A 357 -16.82 -6.78 -0.73
CA TYR A 357 -15.44 -7.07 -0.34
C TYR A 357 -14.65 -7.79 -1.45
N ASN A 358 -15.22 -8.83 -2.05
CA ASN A 358 -14.58 -9.51 -3.18
C ASN A 358 -14.35 -8.57 -4.37
N LYS A 359 -15.27 -7.65 -4.65
CA LYS A 359 -15.11 -6.69 -5.75
C LYS A 359 -13.99 -5.69 -5.47
N VAL A 360 -13.92 -5.12 -4.27
CA VAL A 360 -12.86 -4.17 -3.87
C VAL A 360 -11.49 -4.84 -3.94
N MET A 361 -11.34 -6.01 -3.31
CA MET A 361 -10.07 -6.76 -3.31
C MET A 361 -9.65 -7.18 -4.72
N ARG A 362 -10.59 -7.60 -5.59
CA ARG A 362 -10.29 -7.91 -7.01
C ARG A 362 -9.89 -6.71 -7.85
N ASN A 363 -10.39 -5.52 -7.53
CA ASN A 363 -9.92 -4.31 -8.19
C ASN A 363 -8.48 -4.00 -7.79
N ILE A 364 -8.16 -4.14 -6.50
CA ILE A 364 -6.79 -4.02 -5.98
C ILE A 364 -5.85 -5.02 -6.68
N PHE A 365 -6.26 -6.27 -6.87
CA PHE A 365 -5.49 -7.27 -7.64
C PHE A 365 -5.17 -6.82 -9.06
N LYS A 366 -6.16 -6.31 -9.79
CA LYS A 366 -5.96 -5.85 -11.18
C LYS A 366 -4.98 -4.69 -11.27
N SER A 367 -4.94 -3.84 -10.24
CA SER A 367 -3.96 -2.76 -10.13
C SER A 367 -2.54 -3.27 -9.90
N PHE A 368 -2.36 -4.48 -9.35
CA PHE A 368 -1.05 -5.11 -9.17
C PHE A 368 -0.57 -5.91 -10.38
N ASP A 369 -1.47 -6.52 -11.14
CA ASP A 369 -1.11 -7.27 -12.36
C ASP A 369 -0.51 -6.36 -13.46
N SER A 370 -0.63 -5.02 -13.35
CA SER A 370 -0.02 -4.05 -14.26
C SER A 370 1.40 -3.59 -13.86
N LEU A 371 1.93 -4.08 -12.72
CA LEU A 371 3.24 -3.69 -12.19
C LEU A 371 4.24 -4.84 -12.36
N ASP A 372 5.22 -4.65 -13.25
CA ASP A 372 6.20 -5.67 -13.66
C ASP A 372 7.39 -5.78 -12.68
N ASP A 373 7.10 -5.96 -11.39
CA ASP A 373 8.12 -6.09 -10.34
C ASP A 373 7.98 -7.43 -9.59
N GLY A 374 9.07 -8.19 -9.48
CA GLY A 374 9.11 -9.51 -8.84
C GLY A 374 8.68 -9.47 -7.37
N TYR A 375 8.84 -8.34 -6.69
CA TYR A 375 8.39 -8.12 -5.31
C TYR A 375 6.85 -8.05 -5.18
N ILE A 376 6.14 -7.52 -6.18
CA ILE A 376 4.66 -7.42 -6.15
C ILE A 376 4.00 -8.77 -6.39
N LYS A 377 4.67 -9.67 -7.12
CA LYS A 377 4.17 -11.04 -7.36
C LYS A 377 4.05 -11.86 -6.08
N GLU A 378 4.97 -11.69 -5.13
CA GLU A 378 4.93 -12.43 -3.87
C GLU A 378 3.82 -11.91 -2.93
N ARG A 379 3.59 -10.58 -2.90
CA ARG A 379 2.53 -9.94 -2.10
C ARG A 379 1.12 -10.23 -2.61
N LYS A 380 0.97 -10.66 -3.86
CA LYS A 380 -0.33 -11.08 -4.43
C LYS A 380 -0.96 -12.19 -3.60
N TYR A 381 -0.18 -13.20 -3.23
CA TYR A 381 -0.68 -14.35 -2.47
C TYR A 381 -1.12 -13.96 -1.05
N ASP A 382 -0.49 -12.95 -0.45
CA ASP A 382 -0.84 -12.43 0.87
C ASP A 382 -2.21 -11.76 0.89
N ILE A 383 -2.48 -10.91 -0.10
CA ILE A 383 -3.79 -10.25 -0.26
C ILE A 383 -4.86 -11.28 -0.63
N GLU A 384 -4.48 -12.34 -1.36
CA GLU A 384 -5.41 -13.39 -1.78
C GLU A 384 -5.82 -14.24 -0.59
N ASP A 385 -4.88 -14.49 0.32
CA ASP A 385 -5.11 -15.14 1.59
C ASP A 385 -6.07 -14.33 2.48
N ILE A 386 -5.82 -13.03 2.68
CA ILE A 386 -6.74 -12.16 3.45
C ILE A 386 -8.15 -12.16 2.82
N LEU A 387 -8.23 -12.04 1.49
CA LEU A 387 -9.51 -12.10 0.78
C LEU A 387 -10.24 -13.41 1.08
N HIS A 388 -9.55 -14.53 0.96
CA HIS A 388 -10.10 -15.87 1.20
C HIS A 388 -10.61 -16.03 2.64
N GLN A 389 -9.80 -15.63 3.63
CA GLN A 389 -10.14 -15.74 5.05
C GLN A 389 -11.43 -14.98 5.41
N VAL A 390 -11.55 -13.73 4.97
CA VAL A 390 -12.75 -12.92 5.25
C VAL A 390 -13.97 -13.47 4.51
N LEU A 391 -13.82 -13.94 3.27
CA LEU A 391 -14.92 -14.54 2.53
C LEU A 391 -15.42 -15.85 3.15
N LYS A 392 -14.54 -16.65 3.77
CA LYS A 392 -14.91 -17.87 4.49
C LYS A 392 -15.93 -17.54 5.59
N TYR A 393 -15.68 -16.49 6.38
CA TYR A 393 -16.60 -16.04 7.43
C TYR A 393 -17.87 -15.39 6.85
N LEU A 394 -17.74 -14.52 5.85
CA LEU A 394 -18.89 -13.84 5.23
C LEU A 394 -19.89 -14.81 4.59
N LEU A 395 -19.43 -15.94 4.08
CA LEU A 395 -20.25 -16.92 3.38
C LEU A 395 -20.53 -18.17 4.21
N ASP A 396 -20.09 -18.22 5.47
CA ASP A 396 -20.17 -19.39 6.36
C ASP A 396 -19.68 -20.68 5.68
N ILE A 397 -18.54 -20.58 4.99
CA ILE A 397 -17.99 -21.71 4.22
C ILE A 397 -17.33 -22.68 5.17
N LYS A 398 -17.88 -23.89 5.22
CA LYS A 398 -17.27 -25.04 5.91
C LYS A 398 -16.40 -25.80 4.94
N ILE A 399 -15.15 -26.03 5.34
CA ILE A 399 -14.17 -26.79 4.55
C ILE A 399 -14.27 -28.24 5.01
N ASN A 400 -14.73 -29.11 4.11
CA ASN A 400 -14.75 -30.55 4.37
C ASN A 400 -13.47 -31.15 3.79
N MET A 401 -12.52 -31.47 4.68
CA MET A 401 -11.31 -32.19 4.31
C MET A 401 -11.63 -33.67 4.01
N PRO A 402 -10.84 -34.32 3.14
CA PRO A 402 -11.01 -35.73 2.85
C PRO A 402 -10.71 -36.56 4.10
N GLU A 403 -11.48 -37.63 4.29
CA GLU A 403 -11.35 -38.55 5.45
C GLU A 403 -10.40 -39.71 5.18
N GLU A 404 -9.97 -39.93 3.92
CA GLU A 404 -9.02 -41.00 3.59
C GLU A 404 -7.67 -40.74 4.28
N ASP A 405 -7.02 -41.82 4.73
CA ASP A 405 -5.67 -41.77 5.28
C ASP A 405 -4.61 -41.65 4.17
N ASP A 406 -3.42 -41.17 4.55
CA ASP A 406 -2.25 -41.05 3.68
C ASP A 406 -2.52 -40.26 2.40
N ILE A 407 -3.03 -39.04 2.55
CA ILE A 407 -3.31 -38.13 1.42
C ILE A 407 -2.15 -37.16 1.22
N ILE A 408 -1.82 -36.91 -0.05
CA ILE A 408 -1.08 -35.71 -0.44
C ILE A 408 -2.07 -34.71 -1.03
N LEU A 409 -2.29 -33.61 -0.32
CA LEU A 409 -3.27 -32.60 -0.68
C LEU A 409 -2.73 -31.77 -1.85
N MET A 410 -3.46 -31.79 -2.97
CA MET A 410 -3.15 -30.98 -4.13
C MET A 410 -4.13 -29.82 -4.26
N VAL A 411 -3.62 -28.61 -4.49
CA VAL A 411 -4.43 -27.39 -4.60
C VAL A 411 -3.90 -26.44 -5.68
N ASP A 412 -4.74 -25.52 -6.15
CA ASP A 412 -4.28 -24.42 -7.02
C ASP A 412 -3.36 -23.46 -6.26
N ASN A 413 -3.80 -23.04 -5.06
CA ASN A 413 -3.07 -22.23 -4.10
C ASN A 413 -3.48 -22.67 -2.69
N ILE A 414 -2.58 -22.53 -1.71
CA ILE A 414 -2.85 -22.88 -0.32
C ILE A 414 -3.03 -21.61 0.50
N TYR A 415 -4.10 -21.56 1.30
CA TYR A 415 -4.44 -20.44 2.18
C TYR A 415 -4.24 -20.83 3.64
N ALA A 416 -3.93 -19.88 4.50
CA ALA A 416 -3.71 -20.11 5.93
C ALA A 416 -4.94 -20.75 6.61
N SER A 417 -6.15 -20.31 6.23
CA SER A 417 -7.42 -20.86 6.69
C SER A 417 -7.65 -22.33 6.31
N ILE A 418 -6.93 -22.84 5.29
CA ILE A 418 -6.95 -24.25 4.89
C ILE A 418 -5.92 -25.02 5.71
N VAL A 419 -4.74 -24.43 5.95
CA VAL A 419 -3.66 -25.08 6.71
C VAL A 419 -4.12 -25.44 8.12
N THR A 420 -4.93 -24.61 8.77
CA THR A 420 -5.49 -24.89 10.10
C THR A 420 -6.48 -26.06 10.12
N GLU A 421 -7.08 -26.41 8.98
CA GLU A 421 -8.03 -27.51 8.84
C GLU A 421 -7.33 -28.84 8.48
N ILE A 422 -6.00 -28.81 8.26
CA ILE A 422 -5.24 -30.00 7.88
C ILE A 422 -5.17 -30.99 9.06
N GLY A 423 -5.81 -32.14 8.87
CA GLY A 423 -5.74 -33.28 9.79
C GLY A 423 -4.49 -34.13 9.62
N GLN A 424 -4.27 -35.07 10.55
CA GLN A 424 -3.12 -36.00 10.53
C GLN A 424 -3.10 -36.96 9.33
N ASN A 425 -4.24 -37.12 8.66
CA ASN A 425 -4.40 -37.97 7.49
C ASN A 425 -3.74 -37.36 6.23
N ILE A 426 -3.55 -36.04 6.20
CA ILE A 426 -2.84 -35.34 5.13
C ILE A 426 -1.35 -35.32 5.48
N LYS A 427 -0.54 -36.00 4.67
CA LYS A 427 0.89 -36.20 4.90
C LYS A 427 1.76 -35.13 4.26
N GLY A 428 1.26 -34.43 3.25
CA GLY A 428 2.00 -33.38 2.56
C GLY A 428 1.09 -32.56 1.64
N VAL A 429 1.60 -31.41 1.20
CA VAL A 429 0.87 -30.46 0.35
C VAL A 429 1.65 -30.18 -0.92
N ILE A 430 0.94 -30.14 -2.05
CA ILE A 430 1.45 -29.68 -3.34
C ILE A 430 0.53 -28.57 -3.84
N SER A 431 1.06 -27.40 -4.13
CA SER A 431 0.30 -26.34 -4.80
C SER A 431 0.80 -26.09 -6.22
N ILE A 432 -0.11 -25.76 -7.14
CA ILE A 432 0.25 -25.40 -8.52
C ILE A 432 0.92 -24.02 -8.53
N ASN A 433 0.35 -23.08 -7.77
CA ASN A 433 0.84 -21.72 -7.58
C ASN A 433 1.14 -21.48 -6.10
N GLY A 434 1.94 -20.46 -5.80
CA GLY A 434 2.21 -20.04 -4.42
C GLY A 434 3.54 -19.30 -4.29
N SER A 435 3.86 -18.93 -3.04
CA SER A 435 5.13 -18.31 -2.68
C SER A 435 5.75 -19.03 -1.49
N ALA A 436 7.08 -19.17 -1.49
CA ALA A 436 7.83 -19.83 -0.41
C ALA A 436 7.88 -19.01 0.91
N VAL A 437 7.49 -17.73 0.83
CA VAL A 437 7.46 -16.77 1.94
C VAL A 437 6.03 -16.36 2.31
N SER A 438 5.00 -16.98 1.74
CA SER A 438 3.61 -16.69 2.10
C SER A 438 3.25 -17.14 3.51
N HIS A 439 2.19 -16.56 4.07
CA HIS A 439 1.64 -16.96 5.36
C HIS A 439 1.39 -18.48 5.46
N ALA A 440 0.72 -19.06 4.46
CA ALA A 440 0.44 -20.49 4.43
C ALA A 440 1.73 -21.34 4.36
N ALA A 441 2.76 -20.88 3.65
CA ALA A 441 4.06 -21.55 3.60
C ALA A 441 4.76 -21.58 4.96
N ILE A 442 4.69 -20.47 5.70
CA ILE A 442 5.26 -20.35 7.05
C ILE A 442 4.52 -21.28 8.02
N LEU A 443 3.18 -21.32 7.96
CA LEU A 443 2.39 -22.24 8.77
C LEU A 443 2.72 -23.71 8.46
N LEU A 444 2.84 -24.11 7.20
CA LEU A 444 3.20 -25.49 6.83
C LEU A 444 4.59 -25.87 7.35
N LYS A 445 5.57 -24.96 7.29
CA LYS A 445 6.90 -25.15 7.91
C LYS A 445 6.79 -25.35 9.42
N SER A 446 6.00 -24.51 10.09
CA SER A 446 5.78 -24.58 11.55
C SER A 446 5.13 -25.88 12.02
N LEU A 447 4.38 -26.53 11.13
CA LEU A 447 3.69 -27.79 11.37
C LEU A 447 4.52 -29.01 10.92
N ASN A 448 5.73 -28.79 10.37
CA ASN A 448 6.56 -29.82 9.73
C ASN A 448 5.80 -30.62 8.68
N ILE A 449 4.88 -29.97 7.97
CA ILE A 449 4.16 -30.58 6.85
C ILE A 449 4.99 -30.32 5.58
N PRO A 450 5.41 -31.36 4.85
CA PRO A 450 6.14 -31.20 3.59
C PRO A 450 5.31 -30.41 2.58
N TYR A 451 5.92 -29.42 1.95
CA TYR A 451 5.24 -28.52 1.02
C TYR A 451 6.11 -28.23 -0.19
N VAL A 452 5.53 -28.45 -1.38
CA VAL A 452 6.17 -28.23 -2.67
C VAL A 452 5.24 -27.42 -3.57
N ILE A 453 5.78 -26.40 -4.25
CA ILE A 453 5.09 -25.68 -5.33
C ILE A 453 5.49 -26.34 -6.64
N TYR A 454 4.53 -26.84 -7.42
CA TYR A 454 4.80 -27.53 -8.67
C TYR A 454 3.73 -27.22 -9.72
N ASP A 455 4.11 -26.47 -10.76
CA ASP A 455 3.22 -25.98 -11.81
C ASP A 455 2.43 -27.09 -12.52
N SER A 456 3.05 -28.25 -12.68
CA SER A 456 2.53 -29.39 -13.43
C SER A 456 1.89 -30.43 -12.50
N ALA A 457 1.58 -30.08 -11.24
CA ALA A 457 1.06 -31.00 -10.25
C ALA A 457 -0.19 -31.76 -10.72
N MET A 458 -1.03 -31.15 -11.55
CA MET A 458 -2.31 -31.75 -11.98
C MET A 458 -2.16 -33.11 -12.68
N GLN A 459 -1.00 -33.40 -13.28
CA GLN A 459 -0.71 -34.72 -13.88
C GLN A 459 -0.57 -35.86 -12.86
N LEU A 460 -0.46 -35.53 -11.58
CA LEU A 460 -0.31 -36.47 -10.46
C LEU A 460 -1.65 -36.85 -9.82
N LYS A 461 -2.74 -36.13 -10.16
CA LYS A 461 -4.06 -36.32 -9.55
C LYS A 461 -4.51 -37.77 -9.57
N GLY A 462 -4.88 -38.29 -8.40
CA GLY A 462 -5.40 -39.64 -8.18
C GLY A 462 -4.34 -40.74 -8.15
N LYS A 463 -3.05 -40.40 -8.26
CA LYS A 463 -1.96 -41.37 -8.24
C LYS A 463 -1.32 -41.44 -6.85
N ASP A 464 -0.78 -42.60 -6.49
CA ASP A 464 0.09 -42.73 -5.33
C ASP A 464 1.45 -42.12 -5.64
N ILE A 465 1.84 -41.11 -4.87
CA ILE A 465 3.09 -40.38 -5.05
C ILE A 465 3.88 -40.34 -3.76
N VAL A 466 5.17 -40.04 -3.91
CA VAL A 466 6.11 -39.76 -2.84
C VAL A 466 6.64 -38.36 -3.05
N ILE A 467 6.62 -37.54 -2.00
CA ILE A 467 7.37 -36.29 -1.88
C ILE A 467 8.63 -36.62 -1.11
N ASP A 468 9.78 -36.47 -1.75
CA ASP A 468 11.10 -36.60 -1.12
C ASP A 468 11.92 -35.34 -1.39
N THR A 469 11.87 -34.40 -0.45
CA THR A 469 12.58 -33.13 -0.60
C THR A 469 14.09 -33.25 -0.34
N LYS A 470 14.56 -34.38 0.19
CA LYS A 470 15.97 -34.62 0.55
C LYS A 470 16.70 -35.51 -0.45
N ASN A 471 16.01 -35.96 -1.50
CA ASN A 471 16.60 -36.82 -2.50
C ASN A 471 17.67 -36.08 -3.32
N GLU A 472 18.93 -36.49 -3.17
CA GLU A 472 20.05 -35.90 -3.91
C GLU A 472 20.10 -36.34 -5.39
N GLU A 473 19.33 -37.37 -5.77
CA GLU A 473 19.29 -37.95 -7.13
C GLU A 473 18.28 -37.24 -8.07
N GLY A 474 17.66 -36.14 -7.64
CA GLY A 474 17.05 -35.15 -8.53
C GLY A 474 15.54 -35.22 -8.78
N LYS A 475 14.81 -36.21 -8.23
CA LYS A 475 13.34 -36.24 -8.30
C LYS A 475 12.70 -35.95 -6.95
N ILE A 476 12.13 -34.75 -6.82
CA ILE A 476 11.41 -34.27 -5.62
C ILE A 476 10.05 -34.97 -5.47
N ILE A 477 9.39 -35.27 -6.60
CA ILE A 477 8.09 -35.96 -6.62
C ILE A 477 8.17 -37.13 -7.60
N TYR A 478 7.75 -38.33 -7.16
CA TYR A 478 7.72 -39.53 -8.01
C TYR A 478 6.57 -40.46 -7.65
N LEU A 479 6.17 -41.33 -8.58
CA LEU A 479 5.12 -42.32 -8.35
C LEU A 479 5.60 -43.40 -7.39
N LYS A 480 4.75 -43.75 -6.42
CA LYS A 480 4.94 -44.90 -5.53
C LYS A 480 4.83 -46.16 -6.40
N LYS A 481 5.90 -46.95 -6.46
CA LYS A 481 5.94 -48.21 -7.23
C LYS A 481 5.14 -49.31 -6.55
#